data_AF-A0A6I1K672-F1
#
_entry.id   AF-A0A6I1K672-F1
#
_cell.length_a   1.000
_cell.length_b   1.000
_cell.length_c   1.000
_cell.angle_alpha   90.00
_cell.angle_beta   90.00
_cell.angle_gamma   90.00
#
_symmetry.space_group_name_H-M   'P 1'
#
loop_
_entity.id
_entity.type
_entity.pdbx_description
1 polymer ?
#
loop_
_entity_poly.entity_id
_entity_poly.type
_entity_poly.pdbx_seq_one_letter_code
_entity_poly.pdbx_strand_id
1 'polypeptide(L)'
;MTAAPEQCTASVPPSAQLAGQLAAVRSKKTGVEAGSGVALLLGGLTLALGIGMVLDWFLDFPWAIRFLIFVSYLAAAGHIIWHSILIPILRQPDDDDVALLVERGHPQFATRLIAALQLTRPGALQTGEAPSLVRELVAQTERIARPLDFTDVISTHQFRRLVGWAVVIVGIGGVVFWKGGEVSRDLLHRAFLSREIEVPRKTRIGQTSGDLRIARGDNVTLFAIAKGVVPDRAKLVLKFASGRTQEFLLEPGKESKARFEQALENVQDSFDYTFHIGDGKSRSARVEAVERPGIAKLDALQVYPEYTGLGTVRRSLGDLTLLVGSKLNLTLTPTKEVAKGAVLVTSTTNAQPLTLPLAVNPKNAREVQVSIPITSESLSGFSIHLEDKFGFRSKDDAVYRLEVLPDKAPVVRITYPERKEELITQKATILIGFEAVDDFAVKQLFLRYTVDGGEEKGIELTLEAAQRGLRRRYDWKVGALNPKVAEGAMLEYWIEARDNNNVTGPGIGASEHFSAKVVSDAEKRADLLNRVGDSIGAIGEAANDQEKLNQRLGDIIQGRPERP
;
A
#
# COMPACT_ATOMS: atom_id res chain seq x y z
N MET A 1 89.82 9.48 -67.67
CA MET A 1 90.74 9.06 -66.59
C MET A 1 90.87 10.22 -65.61
N THR A 2 90.21 10.12 -64.46
CA THR A 2 90.70 10.68 -63.20
C THR A 2 89.88 10.01 -62.09
N ALA A 3 90.30 8.80 -61.74
CA ALA A 3 89.90 8.18 -60.48
C ALA A 3 90.41 9.09 -59.36
N ALA A 4 89.50 9.52 -58.48
CA ALA A 4 89.88 10.15 -57.23
C ALA A 4 90.66 9.12 -56.39
N PRO A 5 91.79 9.50 -55.75
CA PRO A 5 92.59 8.58 -54.98
C PRO A 5 91.82 8.12 -53.74
N GLU A 6 91.68 6.81 -53.56
CA GLU A 6 91.33 6.21 -52.28
C GLU A 6 92.38 6.64 -51.25
N GLN A 7 91.98 7.49 -50.31
CA GLN A 7 92.78 7.83 -49.15
C GLN A 7 92.81 6.61 -48.22
N CYS A 8 93.93 5.90 -48.19
CA CYS A 8 94.24 4.90 -47.16
C CYS A 8 94.35 5.61 -45.80
N THR A 9 93.26 5.63 -45.03
CA THR A 9 93.27 6.09 -43.64
C THR A 9 94.08 5.08 -42.80
N ALA A 10 95.20 5.53 -42.23
CA ALA A 10 95.92 4.75 -41.22
C ALA A 10 95.02 4.62 -39.99
N SER A 11 94.44 3.44 -39.76
CA SER A 11 93.64 3.15 -38.58
C SER A 11 94.45 2.31 -37.60
N VAL A 12 94.50 2.74 -36.34
CA VAL A 12 94.99 1.92 -35.23
C VAL A 12 93.79 1.12 -34.70
N PRO A 13 93.86 -0.22 -34.61
CA PRO A 13 92.74 -1.00 -34.15
C PRO A 13 92.42 -0.65 -32.69
N PRO A 14 91.13 -0.46 -32.33
CA PRO A 14 90.75 -0.22 -30.95
C PRO A 14 91.09 -1.44 -30.09
N SER A 15 91.57 -1.20 -28.88
CA SER A 15 91.88 -2.26 -27.91
C SER A 15 90.61 -2.97 -27.45
N ALA A 16 90.48 -4.26 -27.76
CA ALA A 16 89.36 -5.09 -27.31
C ALA A 16 89.27 -5.17 -25.77
N GLN A 17 90.42 -5.06 -25.08
CA GLN A 17 90.49 -5.10 -23.61
C GLN A 17 89.87 -3.85 -22.96
N LEU A 18 90.23 -2.64 -23.40
CA LEU A 18 89.66 -1.40 -22.85
C LEU A 18 88.17 -1.27 -23.21
N ALA A 19 87.79 -1.64 -24.45
CA ALA A 19 86.38 -1.65 -24.87
C ALA A 19 85.53 -2.63 -24.04
N GLY A 20 86.06 -3.82 -23.73
CA GLY A 20 85.40 -4.80 -22.87
C GLY A 20 85.24 -4.32 -21.42
N GLN A 21 86.26 -3.68 -20.85
CA GLN A 21 86.20 -3.11 -19.50
C GLN A 21 85.24 -1.91 -19.42
N LEU A 22 85.22 -1.03 -20.43
CA LEU A 22 84.26 0.09 -20.50
C LEU A 22 82.82 -0.38 -20.71
N ALA A 23 82.60 -1.43 -21.50
CA ALA A 23 81.30 -2.07 -21.64
C ALA A 23 80.82 -2.69 -20.31
N ALA A 24 81.72 -3.27 -19.51
CA ALA A 24 81.42 -3.77 -18.17
C ALA A 24 81.00 -2.65 -17.20
N VAL A 25 81.67 -1.49 -17.24
CA VAL A 25 81.26 -0.30 -16.47
C VAL A 25 79.92 0.23 -16.95
N ARG A 26 79.73 0.37 -18.26
CA ARG A 26 78.49 0.84 -18.87
C ARG A 26 77.30 -0.01 -18.44
N SER A 27 77.41 -1.33 -18.59
CA SER A 27 76.37 -2.30 -18.19
C SER A 27 76.10 -2.32 -16.70
N LYS A 28 77.12 -2.19 -15.83
CA LYS A 28 76.89 -2.05 -14.39
C LYS A 28 76.20 -0.74 -14.04
N LYS A 29 76.56 0.38 -14.68
CA LYS A 29 75.93 1.69 -14.42
C LYS A 29 74.46 1.68 -14.81
N THR A 30 74.14 1.26 -16.04
CA THR A 30 72.75 1.16 -16.50
C THR A 30 71.97 0.12 -15.70
N GLY A 31 72.58 -1.00 -15.31
CA GLY A 31 71.96 -2.00 -14.44
C GLY A 31 71.63 -1.47 -13.03
N VAL A 32 72.52 -0.68 -12.44
CA VAL A 32 72.31 -0.05 -11.12
C VAL A 32 71.23 1.04 -11.19
N GLU A 33 71.24 1.89 -12.22
CA GLU A 33 70.25 2.94 -12.42
C GLU A 33 68.86 2.35 -12.72
N ALA A 34 68.76 1.40 -13.65
CA ALA A 34 67.51 0.71 -13.96
C ALA A 34 67.00 -0.08 -12.75
N GLY A 35 67.88 -0.77 -12.02
CA GLY A 35 67.53 -1.48 -10.80
C GLY A 35 67.02 -0.55 -9.69
N SER A 36 67.61 0.63 -9.54
CA SER A 36 67.12 1.68 -8.63
C SER A 36 65.73 2.18 -9.05
N GLY A 37 65.51 2.35 -10.36
CA GLY A 37 64.20 2.69 -10.92
C GLY A 37 63.13 1.64 -10.62
N VAL A 38 63.46 0.35 -10.78
CA VAL A 38 62.58 -0.78 -10.45
C VAL A 38 62.26 -0.81 -8.95
N ALA A 39 63.28 -0.63 -8.09
CA ALA A 39 63.07 -0.59 -6.64
C ALA A 39 62.15 0.56 -6.22
N LEU A 40 62.35 1.75 -6.78
CA LEU A 40 61.50 2.92 -6.52
C LEU A 40 60.07 2.71 -7.03
N LEU A 41 59.91 2.10 -8.20
CA LEU A 41 58.60 1.76 -8.76
C LEU A 41 57.85 0.77 -7.87
N LEU A 42 58.48 -0.34 -7.50
CA LEU A 42 57.85 -1.37 -6.67
C LEU A 42 57.52 -0.83 -5.27
N GLY A 43 58.48 -0.24 -4.58
CA GLY A 43 58.27 0.31 -3.24
C GLY A 43 57.27 1.47 -3.24
N GLY A 44 57.40 2.40 -4.18
CA GLY A 44 56.53 3.56 -4.31
C GLY A 44 55.09 3.18 -4.66
N LEU A 45 54.88 2.26 -5.61
CA LEU A 45 53.55 1.81 -6.00
C LEU A 45 52.88 1.02 -4.88
N THR A 46 53.60 0.13 -4.20
CA THR A 46 53.05 -0.60 -3.05
C THR A 46 52.66 0.34 -1.91
N LEU A 47 53.48 1.36 -1.61
CA LEU A 47 53.16 2.34 -0.59
C LEU A 47 51.94 3.19 -0.97
N ALA A 48 51.91 3.71 -2.20
CA ALA A 48 50.79 4.51 -2.71
C ALA A 48 49.48 3.72 -2.71
N LEU A 49 49.52 2.47 -3.19
CA LEU A 49 48.38 1.56 -3.18
C LEU A 49 47.88 1.29 -1.76
N GLY A 50 48.79 1.03 -0.81
CA GLY A 50 48.43 0.85 0.60
C GLY A 50 47.75 2.08 1.21
N ILE A 51 48.28 3.28 0.96
CA ILE A 51 47.68 4.54 1.41
C ILE A 51 46.29 4.74 0.78
N GLY A 52 46.17 4.50 -0.53
CA GLY A 52 44.90 4.60 -1.25
C GLY A 52 43.84 3.66 -0.71
N MET A 53 44.20 2.41 -0.41
CA MET A 53 43.28 1.43 0.20
C MET A 53 42.80 1.88 1.60
N VAL A 54 43.68 2.41 2.44
CA VAL A 54 43.31 2.93 3.77
C VAL A 54 42.40 4.14 3.65
N LEU A 55 42.72 5.09 2.75
CA LEU A 55 41.88 6.26 2.53
C LEU A 55 40.50 5.89 1.98
N ASP A 56 40.43 4.93 1.03
CA ASP A 56 39.17 4.44 0.48
C ASP A 56 38.31 3.72 1.52
N TRP A 57 38.94 3.07 2.49
CA TRP A 57 38.24 2.45 3.61
C TRP A 57 37.62 3.48 4.57
N PHE A 58 38.31 4.60 4.84
CA PHE A 58 37.81 5.67 5.72
C PHE A 58 36.80 6.62 5.06
N LEU A 59 37.02 6.97 3.78
CA LEU A 59 36.28 8.04 3.09
C LEU A 59 35.23 7.54 2.09
N ASP A 60 35.19 6.23 1.81
CA ASP A 60 34.30 5.58 0.83
C ASP A 60 34.23 6.32 -0.50
N PHE A 61 35.36 6.33 -1.24
CA PHE A 61 35.45 7.18 -2.43
C PHE A 61 34.46 6.76 -3.53
N PRO A 62 33.74 7.71 -4.15
CA PRO A 62 32.96 7.40 -5.35
C PRO A 62 33.89 6.91 -6.47
N TRP A 63 33.32 6.13 -7.40
CA TRP A 63 34.08 5.50 -8.50
C TRP A 63 34.92 6.50 -9.31
N ALA A 64 34.42 7.73 -9.51
CA ALA A 64 35.15 8.78 -10.23
C ALA A 64 36.47 9.18 -9.54
N ILE A 65 36.48 9.29 -8.21
CA ILE A 65 37.70 9.62 -7.46
C ILE A 65 38.68 8.45 -7.52
N ARG A 66 38.20 7.20 -7.43
CA ARG A 66 39.05 6.01 -7.60
C ARG A 66 39.67 5.95 -8.99
N PHE A 67 38.91 6.27 -10.04
CA PHE A 67 39.42 6.35 -11.41
C PHE A 67 40.54 7.39 -11.53
N LEU A 68 40.36 8.60 -10.97
CA LEU A 68 41.40 9.63 -10.96
C LEU A 68 42.66 9.19 -10.22
N ILE A 69 42.51 8.58 -9.04
CA ILE A 69 43.65 8.04 -8.26
C ILE A 69 44.36 6.95 -9.06
N PHE A 70 43.63 6.02 -9.69
CA PHE A 70 44.22 4.96 -10.50
C PHE A 70 44.97 5.49 -11.73
N VAL A 71 44.40 6.48 -12.44
CA VAL A 71 45.09 7.17 -13.54
C VAL A 71 46.35 7.88 -13.04
N SER A 72 46.31 8.47 -11.84
CA SER A 72 47.50 9.08 -11.24
C SER A 72 48.60 8.05 -10.94
N TYR A 73 48.23 6.83 -10.50
CA TYR A 73 49.18 5.73 -10.31
C TYR A 73 49.79 5.28 -11.64
N LEU A 74 48.98 5.16 -12.70
CA LEU A 74 49.47 4.82 -14.04
C LEU A 74 50.40 5.92 -14.59
N ALA A 75 50.06 7.19 -14.41
CA ALA A 75 50.89 8.32 -14.84
C ALA A 75 52.23 8.35 -14.08
N ALA A 76 52.20 8.17 -12.76
CA ALA A 76 53.41 8.12 -11.94
C ALA A 76 54.30 6.91 -12.29
N ALA A 77 53.70 5.72 -12.44
CA ALA A 77 54.42 4.52 -12.87
C ALA A 77 55.02 4.70 -14.26
N GLY A 78 54.25 5.23 -15.22
CA GLY A 78 54.72 5.53 -16.57
C GLY A 78 55.87 6.53 -16.59
N HIS A 79 55.80 7.60 -15.77
CA HIS A 79 56.87 8.57 -15.62
C HIS A 79 58.15 7.92 -15.06
N ILE A 80 58.05 7.08 -14.03
CA ILE A 80 59.19 6.36 -13.46
C ILE A 80 59.78 5.35 -14.45
N ILE A 81 58.94 4.58 -15.16
CA ILE A 81 59.39 3.63 -16.18
C ILE A 81 60.12 4.38 -17.30
N TRP A 82 59.54 5.47 -17.80
CA TRP A 82 60.13 6.26 -18.87
C TRP A 82 61.48 6.84 -18.44
N HIS A 83 61.52 7.55 -17.32
CA HIS A 83 62.70 8.32 -16.93
C HIS A 83 63.80 7.49 -16.25
N SER A 84 63.44 6.50 -15.44
CA SER A 84 64.39 5.75 -14.59
C SER A 84 64.73 4.36 -15.12
N ILE A 85 63.98 3.82 -16.09
CA ILE A 85 64.23 2.48 -16.66
C ILE A 85 64.50 2.58 -18.16
N LEU A 86 63.57 3.14 -18.95
CA LEU A 86 63.67 3.18 -20.41
C LEU A 86 64.75 4.15 -20.88
N ILE A 87 64.76 5.41 -20.43
CA ILE A 87 65.78 6.38 -20.86
C ILE A 87 67.22 5.87 -20.61
N PRO A 88 67.59 5.34 -19.42
CA PRO A 88 68.94 4.81 -19.20
C PRO A 88 69.30 3.61 -20.07
N ILE A 89 68.33 2.75 -20.40
CA ILE A 89 68.56 1.56 -21.23
C ILE A 89 68.67 1.93 -22.72
N LEU A 90 67.81 2.84 -23.20
CA LEU A 90 67.77 3.28 -24.60
C LEU A 90 68.86 4.30 -24.93
N ARG A 91 69.19 5.20 -24.00
CA ARG A 91 70.30 6.17 -24.11
C ARG A 91 71.47 5.67 -23.28
N GLN A 92 72.15 4.66 -23.80
CA GLN A 92 73.39 4.19 -23.20
C GLN A 92 74.40 5.36 -23.14
N PRO A 93 75.13 5.53 -22.02
CA PRO A 93 76.17 6.54 -21.93
C PRO A 93 77.21 6.36 -23.03
N ASP A 94 77.66 7.46 -23.64
CA ASP A 94 78.71 7.43 -24.65
C ASP A 94 80.03 6.92 -24.03
N ASP A 95 80.89 6.32 -24.86
CA ASP A 95 82.17 5.78 -24.41
C ASP A 95 83.07 6.85 -23.77
N ASP A 96 82.95 8.10 -24.23
CA ASP A 96 83.69 9.24 -23.69
C ASP A 96 83.20 9.62 -22.28
N ASP A 97 81.89 9.57 -22.03
CA ASP A 97 81.31 9.84 -20.71
C ASP A 97 81.67 8.75 -19.70
N VAL A 98 81.71 7.49 -20.14
CA VAL A 98 82.12 6.35 -19.31
C VAL A 98 83.62 6.42 -19.01
N ALA A 99 84.44 6.73 -20.01
CA ALA A 99 85.87 6.92 -19.84
C ALA A 99 86.18 8.07 -18.87
N LEU A 100 85.49 9.20 -19.00
CA LEU A 100 85.61 10.33 -18.09
C LEU A 100 85.16 10.00 -16.66
N LEU A 101 84.12 9.18 -16.51
CA LEU A 101 83.68 8.70 -15.20
C LEU A 101 84.76 7.83 -14.54
N VAL A 102 85.35 6.89 -15.31
CA VAL A 102 86.41 6.00 -14.83
C VAL A 102 87.69 6.79 -14.48
N GLU A 103 88.09 7.76 -15.29
CA GLU A 103 89.25 8.62 -15.00
C GLU A 103 89.05 9.47 -13.74
N ARG A 104 87.84 10.00 -13.51
CA ARG A 104 87.53 10.72 -12.25
C ARG A 104 87.64 9.82 -11.02
N GLY A 105 87.32 8.53 -11.15
CA GLY A 105 87.47 7.53 -10.08
C GLY A 105 88.91 7.06 -9.88
N HIS A 106 89.71 7.03 -10.95
CA HIS A 106 91.11 6.58 -10.95
C HIS A 106 92.04 7.65 -11.54
N PRO A 107 92.57 8.57 -10.71
CA PRO A 107 93.45 9.66 -11.16
C PRO A 107 94.74 9.20 -11.89
N GLN A 108 95.08 7.91 -11.81
CA GLN A 108 96.24 7.29 -12.44
C GLN A 108 96.22 7.35 -13.98
N PHE A 109 95.03 7.47 -14.58
CA PHE A 109 94.87 7.55 -16.03
C PHE A 109 95.29 8.91 -16.61
N ALA A 110 95.21 10.02 -15.85
CA ALA A 110 95.68 11.35 -16.26
C ALA A 110 95.36 11.72 -17.74
N THR A 111 94.10 11.60 -18.15
CA THR A 111 93.59 11.89 -19.51
C THR A 111 93.99 10.88 -20.60
N ARG A 112 94.78 9.86 -20.26
CA ARG A 112 95.25 8.84 -21.22
C ARG A 112 94.13 7.91 -21.68
N LEU A 113 93.15 7.60 -20.83
CA LEU A 113 92.06 6.66 -21.16
C LEU A 113 91.09 7.30 -22.17
N ILE A 114 90.69 8.55 -21.95
CA ILE A 114 89.85 9.30 -22.88
C ILE A 114 90.62 9.58 -24.18
N ALA A 115 91.89 10.01 -24.10
CA ALA A 115 92.70 10.29 -25.28
C ALA A 115 92.94 9.03 -26.12
N ALA A 116 93.20 7.87 -25.50
CA ALA A 116 93.36 6.61 -26.21
C ALA A 116 92.08 6.19 -26.96
N LEU A 117 90.89 6.43 -26.40
CA LEU A 117 89.62 6.14 -27.07
C LEU A 117 89.31 7.13 -28.20
N GLN A 118 89.54 8.43 -27.99
CA GLN A 118 89.27 9.45 -28.99
C GLN A 118 90.19 9.32 -30.21
N LEU A 119 91.48 9.01 -29.99
CA LEU A 119 92.50 8.85 -31.05
C LEU A 119 92.41 7.52 -31.80
N THR A 120 91.66 6.53 -31.29
CA THR A 120 91.42 5.24 -31.96
C THR A 120 90.10 5.21 -32.75
N ARG A 121 89.32 6.30 -32.76
CA ARG A 121 88.09 6.41 -33.56
C ARG A 121 88.39 6.52 -35.07
N PRO A 122 87.53 5.96 -35.95
CA PRO A 122 87.69 6.09 -37.39
C PRO A 122 87.69 7.56 -37.82
N GLY A 123 88.74 8.01 -38.51
CA GLY A 123 88.89 9.39 -38.97
C GLY A 123 89.45 10.39 -37.94
N ALA A 124 89.84 9.92 -36.74
CA ALA A 124 90.47 10.78 -35.73
C ALA A 124 91.91 11.18 -36.09
N LEU A 125 92.56 10.43 -36.99
CA LEU A 125 93.93 10.69 -37.42
C LEU A 125 93.96 11.27 -38.83
N GLN A 126 94.65 12.41 -39.01
CA GLN A 126 94.90 13.00 -40.33
C GLN A 126 96.15 12.38 -40.98
N THR A 127 96.22 12.44 -42.31
CA THR A 127 97.35 11.90 -43.09
C THR A 127 98.65 12.64 -42.71
N GLY A 128 99.51 11.99 -41.91
CA GLY A 128 100.79 12.54 -41.43
C GLY A 128 101.02 12.46 -39.92
N GLU A 129 100.01 12.09 -39.13
CA GLU A 129 100.15 11.89 -37.69
C GLU A 129 100.79 10.53 -37.36
N ALA A 130 101.70 10.49 -36.38
CA ALA A 130 102.53 9.32 -36.06
C ALA A 130 101.71 8.19 -35.39
N PRO A 131 101.37 7.10 -36.12
CA PRO A 131 100.52 6.03 -35.58
C PRO A 131 101.20 5.22 -34.47
N SER A 132 102.54 5.32 -34.39
CA SER A 132 103.36 4.70 -33.36
C SER A 132 103.16 5.33 -31.98
N LEU A 133 102.94 6.65 -31.89
CA LEU A 133 102.68 7.35 -30.63
C LEU A 133 101.31 6.97 -30.05
N VAL A 134 100.29 6.88 -30.93
CA VAL A 134 98.94 6.43 -30.55
C VAL A 134 98.99 4.98 -30.06
N ARG A 135 99.74 4.12 -30.75
CA ARG A 135 99.91 2.71 -30.36
C ARG A 135 100.61 2.55 -29.01
N GLU A 136 101.64 3.35 -28.74
CA GLU A 136 102.33 3.34 -27.44
C GLU A 136 101.44 3.93 -26.33
N LEU A 137 100.65 4.97 -26.61
CA LEU A 137 99.66 5.52 -25.67
C LEU A 137 98.60 4.49 -25.29
N VAL A 138 98.07 3.74 -26.28
CA VAL A 138 97.13 2.64 -26.05
C VAL A 138 97.80 1.54 -25.23
N ALA A 139 99.01 1.11 -25.59
CA ALA A 139 99.75 0.06 -24.86
C ALA A 139 100.07 0.46 -23.41
N GLN A 140 100.41 1.72 -23.15
CA GLN A 140 100.61 2.24 -21.79
C GLN A 140 99.31 2.29 -21.02
N THR A 141 98.21 2.73 -21.65
CA THR A 141 96.88 2.77 -21.04
C THR A 141 96.40 1.36 -20.68
N GLU A 142 96.64 0.35 -21.53
CA GLU A 142 96.35 -1.05 -21.23
C GLU A 142 97.18 -1.60 -20.05
N ARG A 143 98.46 -1.25 -19.95
CA ARG A 143 99.30 -1.66 -18.81
C ARG A 143 98.78 -1.11 -17.49
N ILE A 144 98.30 0.14 -17.48
CA ILE A 144 97.70 0.79 -16.31
C ILE A 144 96.31 0.21 -16.02
N ALA A 145 95.55 -0.17 -17.06
CA ALA A 145 94.21 -0.73 -16.96
C ALA A 145 94.17 -2.17 -16.42
N ARG A 146 95.16 -3.01 -16.74
CA ARG A 146 95.21 -4.44 -16.37
C ARG A 146 94.98 -4.76 -14.88
N PRO A 147 95.59 -4.06 -13.91
CA PRO A 147 95.39 -4.34 -12.49
C PRO A 147 94.17 -3.65 -11.86
N LEU A 148 93.42 -2.82 -12.61
CA LEU A 148 92.34 -2.00 -12.08
C LEU A 148 90.97 -2.53 -12.52
N ASP A 149 90.05 -2.68 -11.57
CA ASP A 149 88.64 -2.95 -11.84
C ASP A 149 87.86 -1.65 -12.03
N PHE A 150 87.60 -1.26 -13.28
CA PHE A 150 86.91 0.01 -13.60
C PHE A 150 85.49 0.10 -13.03
N THR A 151 84.96 -1.06 -12.69
CA THR A 151 83.62 -1.33 -12.19
C THR A 151 83.40 -0.82 -10.76
N ASP A 152 84.46 -0.54 -10.00
CA ASP A 152 84.40 -0.08 -8.60
C ASP A 152 84.06 1.41 -8.45
N VAL A 153 84.22 2.20 -9.50
CA VAL A 153 83.86 3.63 -9.52
C VAL A 153 82.35 3.86 -9.37
N ILE A 154 81.53 2.84 -9.67
CA ILE A 154 80.08 2.92 -9.57
C ILE A 154 79.63 2.63 -8.14
N SER A 155 79.22 3.67 -7.42
CA SER A 155 78.68 3.54 -6.06
C SER A 155 77.36 2.76 -6.06
N THR A 156 77.32 1.60 -5.41
CA THR A 156 76.11 0.78 -5.27
C THR A 156 75.30 1.08 -4.00
N HIS A 157 75.79 1.98 -3.14
CA HIS A 157 75.19 2.27 -1.83
C HIS A 157 73.76 2.81 -1.94
N GLN A 158 73.50 3.76 -2.86
CA GLN A 158 72.16 4.32 -3.05
C GLN A 158 71.19 3.28 -3.61
N PHE A 159 71.64 2.44 -4.54
CA PHE A 159 70.88 1.32 -5.07
C PHE A 159 70.50 0.31 -3.98
N ARG A 160 71.48 -0.16 -3.19
CA ARG A 160 71.22 -1.10 -2.08
C ARG A 160 70.26 -0.52 -1.05
N ARG A 161 70.35 0.78 -0.75
CA ARG A 161 69.43 1.47 0.16
C ARG A 161 68.01 1.51 -0.40
N LEU A 162 67.83 1.86 -1.67
CA LEU A 162 66.52 1.87 -2.33
C LEU A 162 65.90 0.48 -2.41
N VAL A 163 66.70 -0.53 -2.77
CA VAL A 163 66.26 -1.94 -2.75
C VAL A 163 65.88 -2.37 -1.34
N GLY A 164 66.68 -2.02 -0.33
CA GLY A 164 66.37 -2.31 1.08
C GLY A 164 65.03 -1.72 1.51
N TRP A 165 64.78 -0.45 1.21
CA TRP A 165 63.48 0.19 1.48
C TRP A 165 62.34 -0.46 0.71
N ALA A 166 62.52 -0.76 -0.58
CA ALA A 166 61.50 -1.43 -1.38
C ALA A 166 61.14 -2.80 -0.81
N VAL A 167 62.13 -3.61 -0.41
CA VAL A 167 61.91 -4.91 0.23
C VAL A 167 61.18 -4.77 1.56
N VAL A 168 61.54 -3.78 2.40
CA VAL A 168 60.84 -3.53 3.66
C VAL A 168 59.39 -3.10 3.43
N ILE A 169 59.14 -2.17 2.51
CA ILE A 169 57.79 -1.67 2.21
C ILE A 169 56.93 -2.79 1.62
N VAL A 170 57.45 -3.55 0.66
CA VAL A 170 56.74 -4.68 0.05
C VAL A 170 56.50 -5.79 1.07
N GLY A 171 57.48 -6.08 1.92
CA GLY A 171 57.36 -7.07 3.00
C GLY A 171 56.30 -6.70 4.03
N ILE A 172 56.34 -5.47 4.55
CA ILE A 172 55.32 -4.96 5.48
C ILE A 172 53.95 -4.95 4.81
N GLY A 173 53.85 -4.45 3.58
CA GLY A 173 52.62 -4.45 2.79
C GLY A 173 52.05 -5.85 2.61
N GLY A 174 52.89 -6.83 2.29
CA GLY A 174 52.51 -8.23 2.17
C GLY A 174 52.00 -8.85 3.48
N VAL A 175 52.66 -8.56 4.60
CA VAL A 175 52.21 -9.03 5.93
C VAL A 175 50.87 -8.40 6.34
N VAL A 176 50.70 -7.09 6.11
CA VAL A 176 49.42 -6.39 6.37
C VAL A 176 48.32 -6.96 5.48
N PHE A 177 48.61 -7.17 4.19
CA PHE A 177 47.67 -7.77 3.25
C PHE A 177 47.23 -9.16 3.70
N TRP A 178 48.18 -10.02 4.08
CA TRP A 178 47.91 -11.38 4.56
C TRP A 178 47.07 -11.39 5.84
N LYS A 179 47.39 -10.53 6.83
CA LYS A 179 46.60 -10.43 8.07
C LYS A 179 45.19 -9.87 7.87
N GLY A 180 44.99 -8.99 6.89
CA GLY A 180 43.68 -8.38 6.64
C GLY A 180 42.68 -9.27 5.88
N GLY A 181 43.11 -10.41 5.35
CA GLY A 181 42.22 -11.44 4.81
C GLY A 181 41.29 -10.94 3.69
N GLU A 182 39.99 -11.15 3.86
CA GLU A 182 38.95 -10.74 2.88
C GLU A 182 38.87 -9.22 2.71
N VAL A 183 39.06 -8.44 3.79
CA VAL A 183 39.00 -6.96 3.75
C VAL A 183 40.08 -6.40 2.83
N SER A 184 41.30 -6.94 2.92
CA SER A 184 42.41 -6.52 2.05
C SER A 184 42.16 -6.86 0.59
N ARG A 185 41.53 -8.01 0.30
CA ARG A 185 41.19 -8.44 -1.06
C ARG A 185 40.11 -7.54 -1.66
N ASP A 186 39.05 -7.26 -0.91
CA ASP A 186 37.96 -6.38 -1.35
C ASP A 186 38.48 -4.96 -1.64
N LEU A 187 39.32 -4.40 -0.75
CA LEU A 187 39.93 -3.08 -0.97
C LEU A 187 40.89 -3.07 -2.17
N LEU A 188 41.61 -4.16 -2.42
CA LEU A 188 42.51 -4.28 -3.58
C LEU A 188 41.69 -4.31 -4.88
N HIS A 189 40.63 -5.12 -4.94
CA HIS A 189 39.72 -5.14 -6.10
C HIS A 189 39.06 -3.77 -6.35
N ARG A 190 38.67 -3.06 -5.28
CA ARG A 190 38.15 -1.69 -5.39
C ARG A 190 39.21 -0.70 -5.91
N ALA A 191 40.48 -0.85 -5.51
CA ALA A 191 41.59 -0.07 -6.04
C ALA A 191 41.83 -0.33 -7.54
N PHE A 192 41.48 -1.51 -8.04
CA PHE A 192 41.44 -1.86 -9.47
C PHE A 192 40.08 -1.61 -10.16
N LEU A 193 39.27 -0.69 -9.61
CA LEU A 193 38.03 -0.16 -10.21
C LEU A 193 36.84 -1.12 -10.30
N SER A 194 36.83 -2.22 -9.53
CA SER A 194 35.63 -3.07 -9.43
C SER A 194 34.43 -2.28 -8.90
N ARG A 195 33.33 -2.26 -9.67
CA ARG A 195 32.09 -1.52 -9.34
C ARG A 195 31.16 -2.28 -8.39
N GLU A 196 31.29 -3.60 -8.33
CA GLU A 196 30.35 -4.49 -7.64
C GLU A 196 30.68 -4.72 -6.16
N ILE A 197 31.84 -4.24 -5.69
CA ILE A 197 32.32 -4.50 -4.33
C ILE A 197 32.12 -3.25 -3.47
N GLU A 198 31.15 -3.33 -2.57
CA GLU A 198 30.94 -2.32 -1.52
C GLU A 198 32.11 -2.31 -0.53
N VAL A 199 32.26 -1.23 0.27
CA VAL A 199 33.31 -1.20 1.30
C VAL A 199 33.14 -2.43 2.18
N PRO A 200 34.19 -3.20 2.49
CA PRO A 200 34.11 -4.25 3.49
C PRO A 200 33.79 -3.63 4.85
N ARG A 201 32.51 -3.72 5.24
CA ARG A 201 31.98 -3.30 6.54
C ARG A 201 31.80 -4.53 7.45
N LYS A 202 32.00 -4.36 8.75
CA LYS A 202 31.89 -5.43 9.76
C LYS A 202 30.44 -5.90 9.94
N THR A 203 29.49 -5.01 9.68
CA THR A 203 28.05 -5.27 9.75
C THR A 203 27.43 -5.26 8.35
N ARG A 204 26.80 -6.36 7.95
CA ARG A 204 26.02 -6.45 6.70
C ARG A 204 24.54 -6.59 7.03
N ILE A 205 23.66 -5.94 6.26
CA ILE A 205 22.20 -6.08 6.46
C ILE A 205 21.69 -7.12 5.47
N GLY A 206 21.20 -8.24 5.98
CA GLY A 206 20.82 -9.39 5.17
C GLY A 206 19.41 -9.29 4.60
N GLN A 207 18.41 -9.09 5.47
CA GLN A 207 17.00 -9.04 5.08
C GLN A 207 16.34 -7.81 5.69
N THR A 208 15.47 -7.16 4.93
CA THR A 208 14.66 -6.01 5.36
C THR A 208 13.21 -6.23 4.94
N SER A 209 12.29 -5.49 5.54
CA SER A 209 10.85 -5.59 5.22
C SER A 209 10.48 -5.27 3.76
N GLY A 210 11.35 -4.58 3.01
CA GLY A 210 11.12 -4.23 1.61
C GLY A 210 10.03 -3.17 1.41
N ASP A 211 9.56 -3.04 0.18
CA ASP A 211 8.51 -2.09 -0.15
C ASP A 211 7.16 -2.61 0.36
N LEU A 212 6.46 -1.80 1.16
CA LEU A 212 5.20 -2.17 1.79
C LEU A 212 4.11 -1.18 1.38
N ARG A 213 2.91 -1.69 1.18
CA ARG A 213 1.71 -0.87 0.99
C ARG A 213 0.78 -1.12 2.16
N ILE A 214 0.40 -0.06 2.85
CA ILE A 214 -0.46 -0.13 4.03
C ILE A 214 -1.61 0.85 3.89
N ALA A 215 -2.70 0.59 4.59
CA ALA A 215 -3.80 1.54 4.63
C ALA A 215 -3.44 2.69 5.58
N ARG A 216 -3.88 3.91 5.24
CA ARG A 216 -3.70 5.09 6.09
C ARG A 216 -4.29 4.84 7.49
N GLY A 217 -3.50 5.08 8.52
CA GLY A 217 -3.84 4.87 9.92
C GLY A 217 -3.67 3.43 10.43
N ASP A 218 -3.06 2.54 9.64
CA ASP A 218 -2.65 1.22 10.11
C ASP A 218 -1.25 1.24 10.71
N ASN A 219 -0.97 0.23 11.52
CA ASN A 219 0.32 0.03 12.15
C ASN A 219 1.21 -0.80 11.22
N VAL A 220 2.49 -0.46 11.15
CA VAL A 220 3.48 -1.20 10.36
C VAL A 220 4.70 -1.51 11.21
N THR A 221 5.16 -2.76 11.17
CA THR A 221 6.39 -3.18 11.82
C THR A 221 7.48 -3.30 10.78
N LEU A 222 8.47 -2.43 10.85
CA LEU A 222 9.65 -2.46 10.00
C LEU A 222 10.76 -3.22 10.72
N PHE A 223 11.41 -4.15 10.03
CA PHE A 223 12.49 -4.93 10.58
C PHE A 223 13.69 -5.03 9.63
N ALA A 224 14.86 -5.19 10.23
CA ALA A 224 16.11 -5.49 9.54
C ALA A 224 16.91 -6.53 10.32
N ILE A 225 17.47 -7.49 9.59
CA ILE A 225 18.31 -8.56 10.14
C ILE A 225 19.77 -8.27 9.78
N ALA A 226 20.59 -8.03 10.79
CA ALA A 226 22.03 -7.86 10.66
C ALA A 226 22.76 -9.22 10.57
N LYS A 227 23.84 -9.27 9.80
CA LYS A 227 24.77 -10.40 9.65
C LYS A 227 26.21 -9.91 9.87
N GLY A 228 27.05 -10.74 10.46
CA GLY A 228 28.44 -10.39 10.80
C GLY A 228 28.55 -9.90 12.23
N VAL A 229 29.22 -8.76 12.45
CA VAL A 229 29.31 -8.13 13.78
C VAL A 229 28.03 -7.34 14.02
N VAL A 230 27.27 -7.73 15.04
CA VAL A 230 26.00 -7.09 15.36
C VAL A 230 26.23 -6.05 16.47
N PRO A 231 26.03 -4.75 16.22
CA PRO A 231 26.16 -3.70 17.23
C PRO A 231 24.95 -3.67 18.17
N ASP A 232 25.10 -3.08 19.36
CA ASP A 232 24.02 -3.00 20.37
C ASP A 232 22.92 -1.99 20.02
N ARG A 233 23.10 -1.17 18.97
CA ARG A 233 22.16 -0.12 18.55
C ARG A 233 22.10 -0.03 17.03
N ALA A 234 20.88 0.18 16.52
CA ALA A 234 20.64 0.51 15.12
C ALA A 234 19.85 1.83 15.02
N LYS A 235 19.86 2.46 13.86
CA LYS A 235 19.14 3.71 13.59
C LYS A 235 18.27 3.54 12.34
N LEU A 236 16.98 3.82 12.47
CA LEU A 236 16.04 3.87 11.37
C LEU A 236 15.78 5.33 11.01
N VAL A 237 16.01 5.69 9.76
CA VAL A 237 15.76 7.04 9.24
C VAL A 237 14.57 6.96 8.30
N LEU A 238 13.51 7.70 8.60
CA LEU A 238 12.33 7.89 7.76
C LEU A 238 12.43 9.25 7.07
N LYS A 239 12.16 9.29 5.77
CA LYS A 239 12.07 10.50 4.95
C LYS A 239 10.68 10.58 4.34
N PHE A 240 9.92 11.58 4.73
CA PHE A 240 8.59 11.84 4.21
C PHE A 240 8.67 12.69 2.93
N ALA A 241 7.65 12.60 2.07
CA ALA A 241 7.56 13.41 0.85
C ALA A 241 7.53 14.92 1.14
N SER A 242 7.10 15.33 2.34
CA SER A 242 7.13 16.72 2.82
C SER A 242 8.54 17.26 3.11
N GLY A 243 9.59 16.43 3.01
CA GLY A 243 10.96 16.77 3.38
C GLY A 243 11.28 16.59 4.86
N ARG A 244 10.28 16.28 5.69
CA ARG A 244 10.49 15.91 7.10
C ARG A 244 11.31 14.63 7.18
N THR A 245 12.33 14.62 8.03
CA THR A 245 13.11 13.42 8.36
C THR A 245 12.88 13.08 9.82
N GLN A 246 12.65 11.81 10.12
CA GLN A 246 12.49 11.32 11.49
C GLN A 246 13.44 10.15 11.73
N GLU A 247 14.05 10.14 12.90
CA GLU A 247 15.06 9.15 13.26
C GLU A 247 14.61 8.39 14.50
N PHE A 248 14.68 7.06 14.43
CA PHE A 248 14.41 6.16 15.54
C PHE A 248 15.66 5.40 15.91
N LEU A 249 16.00 5.38 17.19
CA LEU A 249 17.04 4.52 17.72
C LEU A 249 16.41 3.17 18.06
N LEU A 250 16.94 2.11 17.47
CA LEU A 250 16.44 0.75 17.62
C LEU A 250 17.34 -0.05 18.55
N GLU A 251 16.69 -0.79 19.43
CA GLU A 251 17.32 -1.78 20.29
C GLU A 251 17.18 -3.18 19.65
N PRO A 252 18.10 -4.11 19.94
CA PRO A 252 17.99 -5.47 19.45
C PRO A 252 16.72 -6.14 19.99
N GLY A 253 16.01 -6.85 19.12
CA GLY A 253 14.78 -7.55 19.48
C GLY A 253 15.02 -8.62 20.55
N LYS A 254 14.02 -8.83 21.40
CA LYS A 254 14.08 -9.83 22.50
C LYS A 254 14.34 -11.25 22.01
N GLU A 255 13.90 -11.60 20.80
CA GLU A 255 14.05 -12.93 20.21
C GLU A 255 15.42 -13.17 19.55
N SER A 256 16.05 -12.12 19.02
CA SER A 256 17.36 -12.25 18.37
C SER A 256 18.11 -10.94 18.43
N LYS A 257 19.33 -10.98 18.97
CA LYS A 257 20.24 -9.83 19.01
C LYS A 257 20.55 -9.27 17.61
N ALA A 258 20.38 -10.07 16.56
CA ALA A 258 20.62 -9.67 15.16
C ALA A 258 19.41 -9.02 14.47
N ARG A 259 18.22 -8.99 15.10
CA ARG A 259 16.99 -8.49 14.51
C ARG A 259 16.59 -7.19 15.18
N PHE A 260 16.51 -6.11 14.41
CA PHE A 260 16.06 -4.80 14.88
C PHE A 260 14.68 -4.53 14.31
N GLU A 261 13.74 -4.15 15.17
CA GLU A 261 12.36 -3.91 14.78
C GLU A 261 11.87 -2.58 15.32
N GLN A 262 11.04 -1.89 14.52
CA GLN A 262 10.30 -0.72 14.93
C GLN A 262 8.86 -0.87 14.51
N ALA A 263 7.96 -0.88 15.49
CA ALA A 263 6.54 -0.67 15.24
C ALA A 263 6.28 0.83 15.09
N LEU A 264 5.67 1.21 13.99
CA LEU A 264 5.13 2.55 13.75
C LEU A 264 3.61 2.43 13.83
N GLU A 265 3.03 3.17 14.77
CA GLU A 265 1.59 3.19 14.96
C GLU A 265 0.95 4.31 14.14
N ASN A 266 -0.26 4.07 13.64
CA ASN A 266 -1.10 5.07 12.98
C ASN A 266 -0.39 5.83 11.83
N VAL A 267 0.16 5.11 10.84
CA VAL A 267 0.90 5.75 9.75
C VAL A 267 -0.02 6.54 8.82
N GLN A 268 0.18 7.86 8.76
CA GLN A 268 -0.64 8.75 7.94
C GLN A 268 -0.07 8.99 6.54
N ASP A 269 1.23 9.18 6.41
CA ASP A 269 1.84 9.59 5.13
C ASP A 269 2.79 8.53 4.60
N SER A 270 2.95 8.48 3.28
CA SER A 270 3.96 7.64 2.64
C SER A 270 5.36 8.16 2.96
N PHE A 271 6.30 7.25 3.19
CA PHE A 271 7.70 7.60 3.49
C PHE A 271 8.68 6.58 2.93
N ASP A 272 9.89 7.05 2.63
CA ASP A 272 11.05 6.22 2.34
C ASP A 272 11.80 5.98 3.64
N TYR A 273 12.32 4.77 3.84
CA TYR A 273 13.06 4.45 5.05
C TYR A 273 14.38 3.75 4.76
N THR A 274 15.33 3.95 5.67
CA THR A 274 16.67 3.34 5.57
C THR A 274 17.17 2.95 6.96
N PHE A 275 17.61 1.71 7.10
CA PHE A 275 18.27 1.20 8.29
C PHE A 275 19.78 1.48 8.24
N HIS A 276 20.31 1.97 9.35
CA HIS A 276 21.73 2.16 9.60
C HIS A 276 22.08 1.32 10.83
N ILE A 277 22.80 0.22 10.64
CA ILE A 277 23.17 -0.72 11.71
C ILE A 277 24.70 -0.71 11.82
N GLY A 278 25.23 -0.01 12.83
CA GLY A 278 26.67 0.18 12.99
C GLY A 278 27.27 0.86 11.76
N ASP A 279 28.16 0.15 11.06
CA ASP A 279 28.71 0.60 9.79
C ASP A 279 27.86 0.20 8.58
N GLY A 280 26.93 -0.75 8.68
CA GLY A 280 26.06 -1.18 7.57
C GLY A 280 24.92 -0.19 7.27
N LYS A 281 24.64 0.05 5.98
CA LYS A 281 23.48 0.84 5.51
C LYS A 281 22.61 0.00 4.58
N SER A 282 21.29 0.01 4.78
CA SER A 282 20.37 -0.75 3.93
C SER A 282 20.07 -0.01 2.62
N ARG A 283 19.53 -0.75 1.65
CA ARG A 283 18.78 -0.14 0.53
C ARG A 283 17.63 0.71 1.09
N SER A 284 17.30 1.80 0.40
CA SER A 284 16.10 2.58 0.65
C SER A 284 14.87 1.82 0.15
N ALA A 285 13.89 1.63 1.01
CA ALA A 285 12.60 1.01 0.69
C ALA A 285 11.47 1.98 1.03
N ARG A 286 10.30 1.80 0.42
CA ARG A 286 9.17 2.73 0.53
C ARG A 286 7.97 2.06 1.20
N VAL A 287 7.40 2.77 2.18
CA VAL A 287 6.07 2.48 2.71
C VAL A 287 5.09 3.42 2.03
N GLU A 288 4.17 2.85 1.26
CA GLU A 288 3.09 3.58 0.62
C GLU A 288 1.83 3.52 1.49
N ALA A 289 1.46 4.66 2.08
CA ALA A 289 0.22 4.82 2.82
C ALA A 289 -0.90 5.17 1.86
N VAL A 290 -1.85 4.25 1.68
CA VAL A 290 -2.97 4.36 0.75
C VAL A 290 -4.26 4.56 1.50
N GLU A 291 -5.12 5.46 1.04
CA GLU A 291 -6.43 5.69 1.67
C GLU A 291 -7.36 4.48 1.47
N ARG A 292 -8.15 4.17 2.51
CA ARG A 292 -9.16 3.11 2.47
C ARG A 292 -10.35 3.51 1.60
N PRO A 293 -11.05 2.55 0.96
CA PRO A 293 -12.29 2.86 0.27
C PRO A 293 -13.34 3.33 1.28
N GLY A 294 -13.95 4.48 1.01
CA GLY A 294 -15.06 5.03 1.77
C GLY A 294 -16.26 5.33 0.87
N ILE A 295 -17.37 5.73 1.48
CA ILE A 295 -18.60 6.08 0.75
C ILE A 295 -18.61 7.60 0.57
N ALA A 296 -18.49 8.07 -0.68
CA ALA A 296 -18.57 9.50 -0.99
C ALA A 296 -20.02 9.97 -1.11
N LYS A 297 -20.89 9.13 -1.69
CA LYS A 297 -22.32 9.41 -1.84
C LYS A 297 -23.11 8.11 -1.73
N LEU A 298 -24.26 8.17 -1.08
CA LEU A 298 -25.20 7.06 -0.95
C LEU A 298 -26.62 7.57 -1.20
N ASP A 299 -27.27 7.02 -2.21
CA ASP A 299 -28.64 7.31 -2.60
C ASP A 299 -29.53 6.10 -2.29
N ALA A 300 -30.58 6.31 -1.50
CA ALA A 300 -31.52 5.28 -1.10
C ALA A 300 -32.88 5.49 -1.78
N LEU A 301 -33.33 4.48 -2.52
CA LEU A 301 -34.62 4.45 -3.21
C LEU A 301 -35.45 3.29 -2.68
N GLN A 302 -36.56 3.61 -2.03
CA GLN A 302 -37.54 2.62 -1.61
C GLN A 302 -38.48 2.33 -2.78
N VAL A 303 -38.51 1.08 -3.22
CA VAL A 303 -39.47 0.56 -4.19
C VAL A 303 -40.61 -0.08 -3.41
N TYR A 304 -41.78 0.55 -3.44
CA TYR A 304 -42.96 0.02 -2.76
C TYR A 304 -43.51 -1.22 -3.48
N PRO A 305 -44.21 -2.11 -2.74
CA PRO A 305 -44.99 -3.16 -3.35
C PRO A 305 -46.02 -2.62 -4.33
N GLU A 306 -46.30 -3.38 -5.40
CA GLU A 306 -47.21 -2.99 -6.47
C GLU A 306 -48.62 -2.66 -5.96
N TYR A 307 -49.10 -3.37 -4.93
CA TYR A 307 -50.44 -3.16 -4.35
C TYR A 307 -50.65 -1.76 -3.75
N THR A 308 -49.56 -1.08 -3.35
CA THR A 308 -49.66 0.26 -2.74
C THR A 308 -49.88 1.38 -3.76
N GLY A 309 -49.49 1.17 -5.03
CA GLY A 309 -49.52 2.19 -6.08
C GLY A 309 -48.56 3.38 -5.89
N LEU A 310 -47.67 3.36 -4.89
CA LEU A 310 -46.78 4.48 -4.54
C LEU A 310 -45.50 4.54 -5.39
N GLY A 311 -45.18 3.49 -6.15
CA GLY A 311 -44.01 3.45 -7.03
C GLY A 311 -42.68 3.47 -6.27
N THR A 312 -41.74 4.30 -6.74
CA THR A 312 -40.39 4.42 -6.13
C THR A 312 -40.22 5.80 -5.50
N VAL A 313 -39.82 5.84 -4.23
CA VAL A 313 -39.64 7.06 -3.45
C VAL A 313 -38.22 7.15 -2.91
N ARG A 314 -37.59 8.33 -3.01
CA ARG A 314 -36.27 8.58 -2.45
C ARG A 314 -36.36 8.77 -0.93
N ARG A 315 -35.52 8.06 -0.19
CA ARG A 315 -35.43 8.13 1.27
C ARG A 315 -34.13 8.80 1.72
N SER A 316 -34.20 9.48 2.85
CA SER A 316 -33.02 10.05 3.50
C SER A 316 -32.38 8.99 4.39
N LEU A 317 -31.06 8.98 4.47
CA LEU A 317 -30.32 7.99 5.28
C LEU A 317 -30.52 8.15 6.78
N GLY A 318 -30.97 9.33 7.23
CA GLY A 318 -31.30 9.59 8.63
C GLY A 318 -32.73 9.20 9.02
N ASP A 319 -33.59 8.94 8.04
CA ASP A 319 -35.01 8.61 8.22
C ASP A 319 -35.39 7.50 7.23
N LEU A 320 -35.02 6.27 7.58
CA LEU A 320 -35.25 5.07 6.79
C LEU A 320 -36.41 4.27 7.35
N THR A 321 -37.60 4.87 7.33
CA THR A 321 -38.86 4.19 7.62
C THR A 321 -39.37 3.47 6.36
N LEU A 322 -39.38 2.15 6.38
CA LEU A 322 -39.69 1.28 5.24
C LEU A 322 -40.90 0.39 5.51
N LEU A 323 -41.73 0.16 4.50
CA LEU A 323 -42.87 -0.76 4.59
C LEU A 323 -42.38 -2.21 4.45
N VAL A 324 -42.92 -3.13 5.25
CA VAL A 324 -42.68 -4.57 5.05
C VAL A 324 -43.08 -4.98 3.63
N GLY A 325 -42.26 -5.82 2.98
CA GLY A 325 -42.46 -6.26 1.61
C GLY A 325 -41.88 -5.32 0.54
N SER A 326 -41.41 -4.13 0.93
CA SER A 326 -40.71 -3.21 0.01
C SER A 326 -39.27 -3.64 -0.28
N LYS A 327 -38.65 -3.05 -1.30
CA LYS A 327 -37.23 -3.24 -1.63
C LYS A 327 -36.50 -1.91 -1.51
N LEU A 328 -35.37 -1.90 -0.80
CA LEU A 328 -34.50 -0.73 -0.71
C LEU A 328 -33.35 -0.87 -1.70
N ASN A 329 -33.39 -0.09 -2.78
CA ASN A 329 -32.31 0.00 -3.74
C ASN A 329 -31.33 1.09 -3.30
N LEU A 330 -30.12 0.69 -2.98
CA LEU A 330 -29.02 1.59 -2.65
C LEU A 330 -28.11 1.73 -3.87
N THR A 331 -27.85 2.98 -4.28
CA THR A 331 -26.81 3.32 -5.25
C THR A 331 -25.73 4.08 -4.50
N LEU A 332 -24.51 3.56 -4.51
CA LEU A 332 -23.39 4.14 -3.78
C LEU A 332 -22.24 4.49 -4.73
N THR A 333 -21.60 5.61 -4.43
CA THR A 333 -20.39 6.09 -5.12
C THR A 333 -19.23 6.03 -4.13
N PRO A 334 -18.33 5.04 -4.26
CA PRO A 334 -17.14 4.97 -3.45
C PRO A 334 -16.15 6.09 -3.76
N THR A 335 -15.32 6.47 -2.80
CA THR A 335 -14.21 7.41 -2.99
C THR A 335 -13.13 6.86 -3.92
N LYS A 336 -13.00 5.53 -4.00
CA LYS A 336 -12.00 4.80 -4.80
C LYS A 336 -12.62 3.61 -5.53
N GLU A 337 -11.95 3.13 -6.57
CA GLU A 337 -12.40 1.93 -7.28
C GLU A 337 -12.41 0.71 -6.35
N VAL A 338 -13.56 0.06 -6.24
CA VAL A 338 -13.74 -1.13 -5.41
C VAL A 338 -13.71 -2.39 -6.27
N ALA A 339 -13.14 -3.47 -5.73
CA ALA A 339 -13.15 -4.78 -6.38
C ALA A 339 -14.37 -5.60 -5.95
N LYS A 340 -14.69 -5.53 -4.65
CA LYS A 340 -15.80 -6.27 -4.02
C LYS A 340 -16.38 -5.44 -2.89
N GLY A 341 -17.57 -5.79 -2.46
CA GLY A 341 -18.11 -5.34 -1.18
C GLY A 341 -19.37 -6.10 -0.83
N ALA A 342 -19.84 -5.90 0.39
CA ALA A 342 -21.01 -6.55 0.92
C ALA A 342 -21.77 -5.61 1.85
N VAL A 343 -23.08 -5.76 1.89
CA VAL A 343 -23.94 -5.15 2.91
C VAL A 343 -24.25 -6.20 3.96
N LEU A 344 -23.98 -5.89 5.23
CA LEU A 344 -24.41 -6.69 6.36
C LEU A 344 -25.69 -6.09 6.90
N VAL A 345 -26.79 -6.81 6.77
CA VAL A 345 -28.10 -6.40 7.30
C VAL A 345 -28.28 -7.04 8.66
N THR A 346 -28.50 -6.22 9.68
CA THR A 346 -28.69 -6.64 11.07
C THR A 346 -30.17 -6.73 11.41
N SER A 347 -30.52 -7.74 12.21
CA SER A 347 -31.86 -7.96 12.72
C SER A 347 -31.84 -8.07 14.25
N THR A 348 -32.93 -7.70 14.91
CA THR A 348 -33.09 -7.84 16.36
C THR A 348 -33.24 -9.29 16.81
N THR A 349 -33.74 -10.17 15.95
CA THR A 349 -34.03 -11.58 16.28
C THR A 349 -32.93 -12.55 15.88
N ASN A 350 -32.12 -12.21 14.87
CA ASN A 350 -31.03 -13.05 14.39
C ASN A 350 -29.67 -12.51 14.85
N ALA A 351 -28.88 -13.35 15.51
CA ALA A 351 -27.53 -13.01 15.95
C ALA A 351 -26.52 -12.90 14.79
N GLN A 352 -26.80 -13.52 13.64
CA GLN A 352 -25.95 -13.41 12.45
C GLN A 352 -26.55 -12.43 11.42
N PRO A 353 -25.77 -11.44 10.95
CA PRO A 353 -26.22 -10.50 9.94
C PRO A 353 -26.33 -11.18 8.57
N LEU A 354 -27.39 -10.84 7.84
CA LEU A 354 -27.56 -11.28 6.45
C LEU A 354 -26.56 -10.54 5.56
N THR A 355 -25.69 -11.27 4.88
CA THR A 355 -24.67 -10.70 3.98
C THR A 355 -25.19 -10.68 2.55
N LEU A 356 -25.33 -9.49 1.97
CA LEU A 356 -25.73 -9.29 0.58
C LEU A 356 -24.54 -8.78 -0.23
N PRO A 357 -24.11 -9.48 -1.29
CA PRO A 357 -23.00 -9.01 -2.12
C PRO A 357 -23.40 -7.76 -2.91
N LEU A 358 -22.48 -6.81 -3.02
CA LEU A 358 -22.66 -5.61 -3.84
C LEU A 358 -22.49 -5.94 -5.32
N ALA A 359 -23.37 -5.40 -6.18
CA ALA A 359 -23.23 -5.47 -7.62
C ALA A 359 -22.37 -4.27 -8.11
N VAL A 360 -21.11 -4.54 -8.43
CA VAL A 360 -20.19 -3.54 -8.98
C VAL A 360 -20.40 -3.43 -10.48
N ASN A 361 -20.61 -2.21 -10.99
CA ASN A 361 -20.76 -2.00 -12.42
C ASN A 361 -19.42 -2.27 -13.14
N PRO A 362 -19.35 -3.22 -14.10
CA PRO A 362 -18.09 -3.58 -14.77
C PRO A 362 -17.52 -2.44 -15.64
N LYS A 363 -18.35 -1.47 -16.05
CA LYS A 363 -17.89 -0.29 -16.81
C LYS A 363 -17.43 0.85 -15.92
N ASN A 364 -17.89 0.90 -14.67
CA ASN A 364 -17.56 1.95 -13.72
C ASN A 364 -17.47 1.36 -12.30
N ALA A 365 -16.25 1.02 -11.87
CA ALA A 365 -16.00 0.47 -10.53
C ALA A 365 -16.24 1.47 -9.38
N ARG A 366 -16.71 2.68 -9.68
CA ARG A 366 -17.19 3.68 -8.70
C ARG A 366 -18.71 3.77 -8.63
N GLU A 367 -19.43 2.92 -9.35
CA GLU A 367 -20.87 2.81 -9.23
C GLU A 367 -21.22 1.40 -8.78
N VAL A 368 -21.84 1.32 -7.61
CA VAL A 368 -22.15 0.07 -6.97
C VAL A 368 -23.60 0.10 -6.52
N GLN A 369 -24.31 -0.98 -6.78
CA GLN A 369 -25.73 -1.10 -6.50
C GLN A 369 -26.02 -2.32 -5.64
N VAL A 370 -27.03 -2.22 -4.80
CA VAL A 370 -27.53 -3.33 -4.00
C VAL A 370 -29.01 -3.12 -3.72
N SER A 371 -29.76 -4.22 -3.77
CA SER A 371 -31.18 -4.24 -3.42
C SER A 371 -31.33 -5.04 -2.13
N ILE A 372 -31.81 -4.38 -1.08
CA ILE A 372 -32.08 -4.99 0.22
C ILE A 372 -33.59 -5.30 0.27
N PRO A 373 -33.99 -6.58 0.31
CA PRO A 373 -35.40 -6.93 0.47
C PRO A 373 -35.82 -6.74 1.93
N ILE A 374 -36.90 -5.98 2.17
CA ILE A 374 -37.45 -5.76 3.51
C ILE A 374 -38.48 -6.86 3.78
N THR A 375 -38.01 -8.02 4.24
CA THR A 375 -38.85 -9.21 4.41
C THR A 375 -39.48 -9.31 5.79
N SER A 376 -38.92 -8.68 6.82
CA SER A 376 -39.41 -8.77 8.19
C SER A 376 -39.34 -7.45 8.95
N GLU A 377 -40.22 -7.30 9.93
CA GLU A 377 -40.24 -6.19 10.90
C GLU A 377 -39.03 -6.20 11.84
N SER A 378 -38.34 -7.34 11.93
CA SER A 378 -37.18 -7.51 12.80
C SER A 378 -35.89 -6.89 12.26
N LEU A 379 -35.90 -6.28 11.07
CA LEU A 379 -34.73 -5.60 10.51
C LEU A 379 -34.48 -4.29 11.26
N SER A 380 -33.26 -4.11 11.77
CA SER A 380 -32.90 -2.94 12.60
C SER A 380 -31.91 -1.98 11.95
N GLY A 381 -31.13 -2.47 10.98
CA GLY A 381 -30.14 -1.64 10.31
C GLY A 381 -29.28 -2.40 9.32
N PHE A 382 -28.37 -1.67 8.67
CA PHE A 382 -27.36 -2.27 7.81
C PHE A 382 -26.03 -1.50 7.87
N SER A 383 -24.93 -2.21 7.60
CA SER A 383 -23.60 -1.63 7.38
C SER A 383 -23.09 -2.02 6.00
N ILE A 384 -22.31 -1.13 5.38
CA ILE A 384 -21.75 -1.34 4.04
C ILE A 384 -20.25 -1.52 4.17
N HIS A 385 -19.74 -2.66 3.72
CA HIS A 385 -18.32 -2.98 3.71
C HIS A 385 -17.79 -2.97 2.28
N LEU A 386 -16.73 -2.19 2.04
CA LEU A 386 -16.09 -2.06 0.74
C LEU A 386 -14.67 -2.63 0.79
N GLU A 387 -14.24 -3.28 -0.30
CA GLU A 387 -12.89 -3.80 -0.46
C GLU A 387 -12.30 -3.31 -1.80
N ASP A 388 -11.11 -2.71 -1.74
CA ASP A 388 -10.44 -2.19 -2.93
C ASP A 388 -9.68 -3.29 -3.71
N LYS A 389 -9.10 -2.91 -4.86
CA LYS A 389 -8.30 -3.83 -5.70
C LYS A 389 -7.05 -4.38 -5.01
N PHE A 390 -6.60 -3.75 -3.93
CA PHE A 390 -5.42 -4.15 -3.17
C PHE A 390 -5.78 -4.93 -1.90
N GLY A 391 -7.06 -5.23 -1.67
CA GLY A 391 -7.56 -5.97 -0.51
C GLY A 391 -7.76 -5.14 0.75
N PHE A 392 -7.68 -3.80 0.67
CA PHE A 392 -7.96 -2.92 1.80
C PHE A 392 -9.46 -2.74 2.00
N ARG A 393 -9.91 -3.00 3.22
CA ARG A 393 -11.31 -2.85 3.64
C ARG A 393 -11.60 -1.46 4.20
N SER A 394 -12.85 -1.01 4.08
CA SER A 394 -13.35 0.16 4.81
C SER A 394 -13.10 0.02 6.31
N LYS A 395 -12.82 1.14 6.98
CA LYS A 395 -12.64 1.26 8.44
C LYS A 395 -13.71 2.24 8.89
N ASP A 396 -14.52 1.86 9.87
CA ASP A 396 -15.72 2.58 10.35
C ASP A 396 -16.93 2.49 9.40
N ASP A 397 -17.52 1.29 9.34
CA ASP A 397 -18.75 1.08 8.58
C ASP A 397 -19.93 1.73 9.31
N ALA A 398 -20.42 2.84 8.74
CA ALA A 398 -21.59 3.52 9.26
C ALA A 398 -22.77 2.55 9.35
N VAL A 399 -23.34 2.42 10.56
CA VAL A 399 -24.55 1.62 10.80
C VAL A 399 -25.75 2.52 10.54
N TYR A 400 -26.45 2.24 9.44
CA TYR A 400 -27.69 2.93 9.09
C TYR A 400 -28.85 2.22 9.80
N ARG A 401 -29.57 2.94 10.65
CA ARG A 401 -30.75 2.41 11.33
C ARG A 401 -31.93 2.36 10.38
N LEU A 402 -32.68 1.27 10.45
CA LEU A 402 -33.89 1.03 9.70
C LEU A 402 -35.06 0.96 10.69
N GLU A 403 -36.18 1.57 10.33
CA GLU A 403 -37.45 1.37 11.01
C GLU A 403 -38.41 0.71 10.03
N VAL A 404 -38.94 -0.46 10.38
CA VAL A 404 -39.83 -1.19 9.49
C VAL A 404 -41.26 -1.07 10.00
N LEU A 405 -42.15 -0.53 9.17
CA LEU A 405 -43.57 -0.39 9.46
C LEU A 405 -44.35 -1.57 8.85
N PRO A 406 -45.15 -2.29 9.66
CA PRO A 406 -46.09 -3.27 9.14
C PRO A 406 -47.25 -2.59 8.41
N ASP A 407 -47.83 -3.33 7.48
CA ASP A 407 -49.10 -2.96 6.86
C ASP A 407 -50.25 -3.18 7.86
N LYS A 408 -51.22 -2.27 7.89
CA LYS A 408 -52.34 -2.36 8.84
C LYS A 408 -53.48 -3.14 8.21
N ALA A 409 -54.10 -4.01 9.00
CA ALA A 409 -55.32 -4.68 8.58
C ALA A 409 -56.48 -3.67 8.46
N PRO A 410 -57.44 -3.91 7.54
CA PRO A 410 -58.57 -3.02 7.33
C PRO A 410 -59.45 -2.98 8.58
N VAL A 411 -60.08 -1.83 8.85
CA VAL A 411 -61.02 -1.67 9.96
C VAL A 411 -62.43 -1.66 9.42
N VAL A 412 -63.29 -2.54 9.96
CA VAL A 412 -64.69 -2.67 9.54
C VAL A 412 -65.62 -2.38 10.70
N ARG A 413 -66.66 -1.58 10.45
CA ARG A 413 -67.70 -1.25 11.42
C ARG A 413 -69.08 -1.42 10.81
N ILE A 414 -69.97 -2.12 11.52
CA ILE A 414 -71.39 -2.16 11.20
C ILE A 414 -72.02 -0.87 11.75
N THR A 415 -72.63 -0.10 10.86
CA THR A 415 -73.34 1.15 11.14
C THR A 415 -74.85 0.96 11.33
N TYR A 416 -75.40 -0.15 10.82
CA TYR A 416 -76.80 -0.51 10.99
C TYR A 416 -76.95 -2.04 10.88
N PRO A 417 -77.75 -2.70 11.75
CA PRO A 417 -78.54 -2.14 12.85
C PRO A 417 -77.65 -1.57 13.98
N GLU A 418 -78.18 -0.62 14.76
CA GLU A 418 -77.44 -0.03 15.90
C GLU A 418 -77.35 -0.99 17.09
N ARG A 419 -78.34 -1.87 17.24
CA ARG A 419 -78.40 -2.86 18.32
C ARG A 419 -77.63 -4.11 17.91
N LYS A 420 -76.83 -4.64 18.83
CA LYS A 420 -76.07 -5.88 18.64
C LYS A 420 -76.95 -7.11 18.55
N GLU A 421 -78.13 -7.09 19.17
CA GLU A 421 -79.08 -8.19 19.16
C GLU A 421 -80.41 -7.77 18.53
N GLU A 422 -80.88 -8.55 17.56
CA GLU A 422 -82.15 -8.30 16.88
C GLU A 422 -83.05 -9.55 16.83
N LEU A 423 -84.34 -9.36 17.10
CA LEU A 423 -85.34 -10.41 16.89
C LEU A 423 -85.78 -10.38 15.43
N ILE A 424 -85.73 -11.50 14.71
CA ILE A 424 -86.10 -11.59 13.29
C ILE A 424 -87.07 -12.75 13.05
N THR A 425 -87.82 -12.73 11.96
CA THR A 425 -88.67 -13.85 11.55
C THR A 425 -87.94 -14.75 10.55
N GLN A 426 -88.43 -15.97 10.32
CA GLN A 426 -87.83 -16.92 9.37
C GLN A 426 -87.74 -16.40 7.93
N LYS A 427 -88.57 -15.40 7.55
CA LYS A 427 -88.59 -14.80 6.21
C LYS A 427 -87.98 -13.39 6.18
N ALA A 428 -87.34 -12.97 7.27
CA ALA A 428 -86.81 -11.62 7.38
C ALA A 428 -85.69 -11.34 6.36
N THR A 429 -85.58 -10.07 5.99
CA THR A 429 -84.42 -9.52 5.29
C THR A 429 -83.78 -8.51 6.22
N ILE A 430 -82.54 -8.74 6.61
CA ILE A 430 -81.78 -7.85 7.48
C ILE A 430 -81.01 -6.88 6.61
N LEU A 431 -81.26 -5.59 6.75
CA LEU A 431 -80.45 -4.55 6.15
C LEU A 431 -79.18 -4.39 6.99
N ILE A 432 -78.01 -4.67 6.41
CA ILE A 432 -76.72 -4.49 7.08
C ILE A 432 -76.03 -3.30 6.44
N GLY A 433 -75.92 -2.20 7.16
CA GLY A 433 -75.13 -1.05 6.77
C GLY A 433 -73.74 -1.15 7.38
N PHE A 434 -72.68 -1.12 6.59
CA PHE A 434 -71.30 -1.24 7.09
C PHE A 434 -70.35 -0.25 6.39
N GLU A 435 -69.26 0.03 7.08
CA GLU A 435 -68.17 0.89 6.64
C GLU A 435 -66.85 0.13 6.82
N ALA A 436 -66.05 0.05 5.76
CA ALA A 436 -64.72 -0.55 5.80
C ALA A 436 -63.70 0.48 5.33
N VAL A 437 -62.61 0.65 6.09
CA VAL A 437 -61.54 1.63 5.82
C VAL A 437 -60.19 0.92 5.92
N ASP A 438 -59.31 1.22 4.98
CA ASP A 438 -57.96 0.67 4.89
C ASP A 438 -56.94 1.74 4.47
N ASP A 439 -55.67 1.53 4.82
CA ASP A 439 -54.58 2.44 4.50
C ASP A 439 -54.30 2.48 2.97
N PHE A 440 -54.45 1.33 2.28
CA PHE A 440 -54.19 1.22 0.84
C PHE A 440 -55.46 0.96 0.02
N ALA A 441 -56.12 -0.18 0.20
CA ALA A 441 -57.40 -0.49 -0.42
C ALA A 441 -57.99 -1.82 0.08
N VAL A 442 -59.30 -1.83 0.32
CA VAL A 442 -60.09 -3.06 0.53
C VAL A 442 -60.37 -3.72 -0.83
N LYS A 443 -60.02 -5.00 -0.97
CA LYS A 443 -60.20 -5.78 -2.20
C LYS A 443 -61.42 -6.69 -2.16
N GLN A 444 -61.66 -7.35 -1.03
CA GLN A 444 -62.77 -8.29 -0.86
C GLN A 444 -63.52 -8.04 0.44
N LEU A 445 -64.81 -8.34 0.42
CA LEU A 445 -65.70 -8.28 1.58
C LEU A 445 -66.50 -9.57 1.66
N PHE A 446 -66.63 -10.10 2.87
CA PHE A 446 -67.43 -11.27 3.15
C PHE A 446 -68.39 -10.96 4.29
N LEU A 447 -69.67 -11.26 4.10
CA LEU A 447 -70.60 -11.41 5.21
C LEU A 447 -70.45 -12.83 5.74
N ARG A 448 -69.87 -12.96 6.93
CA ARG A 448 -69.73 -14.22 7.64
C ARG A 448 -70.89 -14.40 8.60
N TYR A 449 -71.38 -15.62 8.73
CA TYR A 449 -72.40 -15.96 9.71
C TYR A 449 -72.29 -17.40 10.19
N THR A 450 -72.74 -17.62 11.43
CA THR A 450 -72.90 -18.94 12.05
C THR A 450 -74.36 -19.11 12.48
N VAL A 451 -74.83 -20.37 12.51
CA VAL A 451 -76.17 -20.73 12.99
C VAL A 451 -75.99 -21.62 14.20
N ASP A 452 -76.48 -21.20 15.37
CA ASP A 452 -76.35 -21.90 16.66
C ASP A 452 -74.91 -22.36 16.97
N GLY A 453 -73.91 -21.56 16.60
CA GLY A 453 -72.49 -21.88 16.80
C GLY A 453 -71.95 -23.02 15.92
N GLY A 454 -72.65 -23.37 14.84
CA GLY A 454 -72.21 -24.34 13.85
C GLY A 454 -71.13 -23.83 12.89
N GLU A 455 -71.01 -24.45 11.71
CA GLU A 455 -69.99 -24.09 10.71
C GLU A 455 -70.12 -22.65 10.21
N GLU A 456 -68.98 -21.96 10.09
CA GLU A 456 -68.88 -20.63 9.51
C GLU A 456 -69.20 -20.64 8.02
N LYS A 457 -70.25 -19.90 7.64
CA LYS A 457 -70.62 -19.69 6.25
C LYS A 457 -70.30 -18.27 5.84
N GLY A 458 -69.89 -18.10 4.59
CA GLY A 458 -69.49 -16.79 4.05
C GLY A 458 -70.23 -16.49 2.75
N ILE A 459 -70.76 -15.26 2.65
CA ILE A 459 -71.32 -14.70 1.43
C ILE A 459 -70.36 -13.62 0.95
N GLU A 460 -69.82 -13.77 -0.25
CA GLU A 460 -68.96 -12.75 -0.85
C GLU A 460 -69.79 -11.54 -1.32
N LEU A 461 -69.42 -10.36 -0.84
CA LEU A 461 -70.02 -9.08 -1.23
C LEU A 461 -69.18 -8.49 -2.36
N THR A 462 -69.59 -8.69 -3.61
CA THR A 462 -68.83 -8.26 -4.79
C THR A 462 -68.60 -6.75 -4.78
N LEU A 463 -67.33 -6.36 -4.92
CA LEU A 463 -66.85 -4.99 -5.11
C LEU A 463 -66.51 -4.78 -6.59
N GLU A 464 -66.93 -3.65 -7.17
CA GLU A 464 -66.60 -3.30 -8.56
C GLU A 464 -65.14 -2.88 -8.72
N ALA A 465 -64.56 -2.25 -7.69
CA ALA A 465 -63.16 -1.84 -7.64
C ALA A 465 -62.65 -1.81 -6.19
N ALA A 466 -61.33 -1.94 -6.02
CA ALA A 466 -60.69 -1.79 -4.72
C ALA A 466 -60.66 -0.31 -4.31
N GLN A 467 -61.04 -0.01 -3.06
CA GLN A 467 -61.19 1.36 -2.57
C GLN A 467 -60.62 1.50 -1.15
N ARG A 468 -60.04 2.66 -0.82
CA ARG A 468 -59.51 2.99 0.52
C ARG A 468 -60.57 3.01 1.61
N GLY A 469 -61.79 3.41 1.25
CA GLY A 469 -62.91 3.49 2.17
C GLY A 469 -64.18 3.25 1.41
N LEU A 470 -65.06 2.42 1.97
CA LEU A 470 -66.35 2.12 1.38
C LEU A 470 -67.42 2.10 2.46
N ARG A 471 -68.59 2.65 2.12
CA ARG A 471 -69.79 2.58 2.94
C ARG A 471 -70.90 1.99 2.09
N ARG A 472 -71.39 0.81 2.47
CA ARG A 472 -72.43 0.10 1.71
C ARG A 472 -73.53 -0.40 2.62
N ARG A 473 -74.66 -0.70 1.99
CA ARG A 473 -75.78 -1.40 2.61
C ARG A 473 -76.02 -2.68 1.84
N TYR A 474 -76.32 -3.75 2.56
CA TYR A 474 -76.58 -5.05 1.98
C TYR A 474 -77.86 -5.65 2.57
N ASP A 475 -78.76 -6.07 1.69
CA ASP A 475 -80.02 -6.71 2.06
C ASP A 475 -79.82 -8.22 2.21
N TRP A 476 -79.53 -8.66 3.43
CA TRP A 476 -79.34 -10.08 3.72
C TRP A 476 -80.67 -10.80 3.88
N LYS A 477 -81.05 -11.57 2.85
CA LYS A 477 -82.26 -12.38 2.82
C LYS A 477 -82.09 -13.68 3.62
N VAL A 478 -82.33 -13.62 4.93
CA VAL A 478 -82.26 -14.78 5.84
C VAL A 478 -83.21 -15.91 5.40
N GLY A 479 -84.40 -15.56 4.89
CA GLY A 479 -85.36 -16.54 4.39
C GLY A 479 -84.93 -17.31 3.13
N ALA A 480 -83.86 -16.88 2.45
CA ALA A 480 -83.30 -17.56 1.29
C ALA A 480 -82.13 -18.52 1.65
N LEU A 481 -81.77 -18.62 2.93
CA LEU A 481 -80.72 -19.52 3.39
C LEU A 481 -81.15 -20.99 3.26
N ASN A 482 -80.21 -21.84 2.86
CA ASN A 482 -80.40 -23.28 2.76
C ASN A 482 -79.32 -24.01 3.58
N PRO A 483 -79.66 -24.82 4.59
CA PRO A 483 -81.00 -25.13 5.10
C PRO A 483 -81.69 -23.93 5.76
N LYS A 484 -83.03 -23.96 5.84
CA LYS A 484 -83.83 -22.94 6.52
C LYS A 484 -83.51 -22.92 8.01
N VAL A 485 -83.40 -21.72 8.57
CA VAL A 485 -83.12 -21.51 9.99
C VAL A 485 -84.39 -21.79 10.80
N ALA A 486 -84.27 -22.61 11.85
CA ALA A 486 -85.39 -22.96 12.71
C ALA A 486 -85.82 -21.77 13.60
N GLU A 487 -87.10 -21.75 13.99
CA GLU A 487 -87.56 -20.85 15.06
C GLU A 487 -86.86 -21.18 16.38
N GLY A 488 -86.36 -20.15 17.07
CA GLY A 488 -85.57 -20.26 18.29
C GLY A 488 -84.06 -20.20 18.09
N ALA A 489 -83.58 -20.39 16.86
CA ALA A 489 -82.15 -20.40 16.55
C ALA A 489 -81.52 -18.99 16.61
N MET A 490 -80.23 -18.95 16.91
CA MET A 490 -79.43 -17.72 16.99
C MET A 490 -78.47 -17.65 15.80
N LEU A 491 -78.58 -16.57 15.03
CA LEU A 491 -77.67 -16.23 13.93
C LEU A 491 -76.66 -15.22 14.42
N GLU A 492 -75.38 -15.56 14.40
CA GLU A 492 -74.31 -14.59 14.65
C GLU A 492 -73.70 -14.20 13.30
N TYR A 493 -73.47 -12.91 13.06
CA TYR A 493 -72.95 -12.41 11.80
C TYR A 493 -71.97 -11.25 12.01
N TRP A 494 -70.99 -11.15 11.11
CA TRP A 494 -70.01 -10.08 11.07
C TRP A 494 -69.54 -9.85 9.64
N ILE A 495 -68.94 -8.69 9.39
CA ILE A 495 -68.33 -8.38 8.10
C ILE A 495 -66.83 -8.56 8.21
N GLU A 496 -66.26 -9.35 7.31
CA GLU A 496 -64.82 -9.53 7.12
C GLU A 496 -64.39 -8.76 5.87
N ALA A 497 -63.42 -7.86 6.01
CA ALA A 497 -62.76 -7.19 4.89
C ALA A 497 -61.35 -7.76 4.72
N ARG A 498 -60.94 -7.90 3.46
CA ARG A 498 -59.56 -8.25 3.09
C ARG A 498 -58.97 -7.12 2.26
N ASP A 499 -57.77 -6.73 2.64
CA ASP A 499 -57.00 -5.73 1.89
C ASP A 499 -56.51 -6.28 0.52
N ASN A 500 -55.75 -5.47 -0.18
CA ASN A 500 -55.12 -5.84 -1.44
C ASN A 500 -53.67 -6.34 -1.29
N ASN A 501 -53.19 -6.56 -0.06
CA ASN A 501 -51.82 -6.98 0.21
C ASN A 501 -51.62 -8.44 -0.20
N ASN A 502 -50.69 -8.65 -1.13
CA ASN A 502 -50.34 -9.97 -1.66
C ASN A 502 -48.90 -10.39 -1.32
N VAL A 503 -48.16 -9.57 -0.56
CA VAL A 503 -46.73 -9.80 -0.28
C VAL A 503 -46.53 -10.48 1.07
N THR A 504 -47.13 -9.93 2.13
CA THR A 504 -47.08 -10.52 3.48
C THR A 504 -48.29 -11.42 3.78
N GLY A 505 -49.23 -11.48 2.83
CA GLY A 505 -50.55 -12.07 3.00
C GLY A 505 -51.61 -10.96 3.15
N PRO A 506 -52.87 -11.25 2.79
CA PRO A 506 -53.93 -10.26 2.90
C PRO A 506 -54.23 -10.00 4.37
N GLY A 507 -54.19 -8.73 4.78
CA GLY A 507 -54.68 -8.28 6.07
C GLY A 507 -56.19 -8.52 6.14
N ILE A 508 -56.61 -9.18 7.22
CA ILE A 508 -58.01 -9.52 7.47
C ILE A 508 -58.51 -8.67 8.63
N GLY A 509 -59.52 -7.86 8.35
CA GLY A 509 -60.24 -7.07 9.34
C GLY A 509 -61.64 -7.61 9.54
N ALA A 510 -62.07 -7.77 10.79
CA ALA A 510 -63.44 -8.19 11.12
C ALA A 510 -64.16 -7.12 11.93
N SER A 511 -65.46 -6.97 11.69
CA SER A 511 -66.32 -6.17 12.56
C SER A 511 -66.61 -6.86 13.89
N GLU A 512 -67.22 -6.13 14.82
CA GLU A 512 -67.90 -6.76 15.95
C GLU A 512 -68.97 -7.73 15.46
N HIS A 513 -69.25 -8.74 16.28
CA HIS A 513 -70.27 -9.75 16.00
C HIS A 513 -71.64 -9.24 16.44
N PHE A 514 -72.63 -9.43 15.57
CA PHE A 514 -74.03 -9.09 15.81
C PHE A 514 -74.84 -10.38 15.83
N SER A 515 -75.84 -10.44 16.68
CA SER A 515 -76.72 -11.60 16.79
C SER A 515 -78.13 -11.27 16.35
N ALA A 516 -78.77 -12.23 15.70
CA ALA A 516 -80.16 -12.18 15.32
C ALA A 516 -80.87 -13.47 15.75
N LYS A 517 -81.82 -13.36 16.67
CA LYS A 517 -82.59 -14.52 17.13
C LYS A 517 -83.85 -14.68 16.29
N VAL A 518 -84.04 -15.86 15.73
CA VAL A 518 -85.22 -16.18 14.93
C VAL A 518 -86.39 -16.48 15.86
N VAL A 519 -87.45 -15.69 15.77
CA VAL A 519 -88.67 -15.78 16.59
C VAL A 519 -89.91 -15.93 15.71
N SER A 520 -91.03 -16.30 16.32
CA SER A 520 -92.32 -16.37 15.63
C SER A 520 -92.83 -14.98 15.24
N ASP A 521 -93.71 -14.91 14.24
CA ASP A 521 -94.32 -13.64 13.80
C ASP A 521 -95.09 -12.93 14.93
N ALA A 522 -95.68 -13.69 15.85
CA ALA A 522 -96.40 -13.16 17.01
C ALA A 522 -95.45 -12.49 18.02
N GLU A 523 -94.32 -13.15 18.33
CA GLU A 523 -93.30 -12.61 19.22
C GLU A 523 -92.63 -11.37 18.63
N LYS A 524 -92.32 -11.38 17.32
CA LYS A 524 -91.76 -10.20 16.66
C LYS A 524 -92.72 -9.02 16.68
N ARG A 525 -94.02 -9.26 16.48
CA ARG A 525 -95.04 -8.20 16.56
C ARG A 525 -95.11 -7.60 17.97
N ALA A 526 -95.00 -8.42 19.01
CA ALA A 526 -94.94 -7.95 20.40
C ALA A 526 -93.69 -7.09 20.66
N ASP A 527 -92.50 -7.52 20.19
CA ASP A 527 -91.26 -6.72 20.27
C ASP A 527 -91.41 -5.37 19.56
N LEU A 528 -91.98 -5.34 18.35
CA LEU A 528 -92.20 -4.08 17.63
C LEU A 528 -93.19 -3.16 18.34
N LEU A 529 -94.25 -3.69 18.95
CA LEU A 529 -95.20 -2.89 19.74
C LEU A 529 -94.53 -2.31 20.99
N ASN A 530 -93.70 -3.10 21.69
CA ASN A 530 -92.92 -2.63 22.82
C ASN A 530 -91.95 -1.51 22.39
N ARG A 531 -91.23 -1.69 21.27
CA ARG A 531 -90.33 -0.67 20.71
C ARG A 531 -91.04 0.62 20.36
N VAL A 532 -92.25 0.54 19.79
CA VAL A 532 -93.07 1.73 19.50
C VAL A 532 -93.48 2.41 20.81
N GLY A 533 -93.86 1.64 21.82
CA GLY A 533 -94.13 2.16 23.17
C GLY A 533 -92.94 2.91 23.77
N ASP A 534 -91.75 2.30 23.75
CA ASP A 534 -90.51 2.90 24.26
C ASP A 534 -90.15 4.19 23.50
N SER A 535 -90.30 4.18 22.18
CA SER A 535 -90.00 5.34 21.33
C SER A 535 -90.96 6.50 21.62
N ILE A 536 -92.25 6.22 21.82
CA ILE A 536 -93.24 7.22 22.22
C ILE A 536 -92.92 7.76 23.62
N GLY A 537 -92.49 6.91 24.54
CA GLY A 537 -92.03 7.31 25.87
C GLY A 537 -90.85 8.28 25.81
N ALA A 538 -89.82 7.95 25.03
CA ALA A 538 -88.64 8.78 24.84
C ALA A 538 -88.97 10.15 24.18
N ILE A 539 -89.88 10.17 23.20
CA ILE A 539 -90.36 11.43 22.61
C ILE A 539 -91.11 12.27 23.65
N GLY A 540 -91.93 11.64 24.50
CA GLY A 540 -92.63 12.31 25.59
C GLY A 540 -91.67 12.92 26.62
N GLU A 541 -90.60 12.20 26.97
CA GLU A 541 -89.56 12.69 27.87
C GLU A 541 -88.77 13.86 27.26
N ALA A 542 -88.35 13.75 26.00
CA ALA A 542 -87.69 14.83 25.29
C ALA A 542 -88.56 16.09 25.15
N ALA A 543 -89.88 15.92 24.92
CA ALA A 543 -90.83 17.04 24.89
C ALA A 543 -90.96 17.72 26.25
N ASN A 544 -91.02 16.94 27.34
CA ASN A 544 -91.08 17.45 28.70
C ASN A 544 -89.79 18.16 29.10
N ASP A 545 -88.63 17.64 28.69
CA ASP A 545 -87.34 18.29 28.91
C ASP A 545 -87.21 19.59 28.10
N GLN A 546 -87.72 19.63 26.86
CA GLN A 546 -87.81 20.86 26.08
C GLN A 546 -88.72 21.90 26.77
N GLU A 547 -89.84 21.47 27.37
CA GLU A 547 -90.73 22.36 28.11
C GLU A 547 -90.08 22.92 29.37
N LYS A 548 -89.39 22.08 30.16
CA LYS A 548 -88.57 22.53 31.29
C LYS A 548 -87.45 23.48 30.87
N LEU A 549 -86.81 23.21 29.73
CA LEU A 549 -85.77 24.08 29.19
C LEU A 549 -86.34 25.45 28.79
N ASN A 550 -87.51 25.48 28.14
CA ASN A 550 -88.22 26.71 27.79
C ASN A 550 -88.67 27.49 29.03
N GLN A 551 -89.13 26.81 30.09
CA GLN A 551 -89.45 27.44 31.37
C GLN A 551 -88.20 28.07 32.02
N ARG A 552 -87.09 27.33 32.09
CA ARG A 552 -85.81 27.86 32.60
C ARG A 552 -85.29 29.03 31.78
N LEU A 553 -85.39 28.98 30.45
CA LEU A 553 -85.05 30.12 29.59
C LEU A 553 -85.98 31.31 29.86
N GLY A 554 -87.28 31.07 30.04
CA GLY A 554 -88.25 32.09 30.40
C GLY A 554 -87.92 32.77 31.74
N ASP A 555 -87.55 31.98 32.75
CA ASP A 555 -87.13 32.49 34.07
C ASP A 555 -85.84 33.32 33.99
N ILE A 556 -84.88 32.91 33.16
CA ILE A 556 -83.65 33.66 32.91
C ILE A 556 -83.93 34.98 32.16
N ILE A 557 -84.82 34.96 31.17
CA ILE A 557 -85.20 36.15 30.37
C ILE A 557 -86.04 37.13 31.20
N GLN A 558 -86.89 36.65 32.11
CA GLN A 558 -87.77 37.48 32.96
C GLN A 558 -87.07 38.07 34.20
N GLY A 559 -85.78 37.76 34.43
CA GLY A 559 -84.96 38.47 35.41
C GLY A 559 -85.33 38.20 36.87
N ARG A 560 -84.77 37.13 37.45
CA ARG A 560 -84.52 37.07 38.89
C ARG A 560 -83.02 36.82 39.13
N PRO A 561 -82.27 37.75 39.75
CA PRO A 561 -80.96 37.44 40.27
C PRO A 561 -81.14 36.48 41.45
N GLU A 562 -80.43 35.35 41.43
CA GLU A 562 -80.35 34.44 42.57
C GLU A 562 -79.89 35.22 43.80
N ARG A 563 -80.72 35.25 44.86
CA ARG A 563 -80.29 35.69 46.20
C ARG A 563 -79.47 34.56 46.82
N PRO A 564 -78.39 34.90 47.55
CA PRO A 564 -77.38 33.96 48.02
C PRO A 564 -77.91 32.87 48.95
#